data_AF-A0ABD6BYN6-F1
#
_entry.id   AF-A0ABD6BYN6-F1
#
_cell.length_a   1.000
_cell.length_b   1.000
_cell.length_c   1.000
_cell.angle_alpha   90.00
_cell.angle_beta   90.00
_cell.angle_gamma   90.00
#
_symmetry.space_group_name_H-M   'P 1'
#
loop_
_entity.id
_entity.type
_entity.pdbx_description
1 polymer ?
#
loop_
_entity_poly.entity_id
_entity_poly.type
_entity_poly.pdbx_seq_one_letter_code
_entity_poly.pdbx_strand_id
1 'polypeptide(L)'
;MSRTPGGTILLLDDDRERADEYAAWLDAYAVRVAGDVESGLDALDDEVDVVLLDAGLADPDPAATIGRIRARRAGCQIGLLSGDTSGLTVLGLDVNEYVPRPINREELRESVARLVDHGAAEAAVERYLLLVTRLRRVEARPDRDATDDEQYQELTGEIAARRSQIDTLLARAAGAETGTNATAETTETTETADGDADGNHAARASDTTETPLYRSRTREFYALWFVAALTYGVGDIVSTLYATAAVPGLIEGNPVVGGLLATVGVPGFLVLKLLVFLVLLSVSVQGGRARDRYSYYWPPVVTTGLGLLLTGWNLRLIAGM
;
A
#
# COMPACT_ATOMS: atom_id res chain seq x y z
N MET A 1 3.27 8.31 32.34
CA MET A 1 4.53 8.57 31.62
C MET A 1 4.14 9.15 30.28
N SER A 2 4.61 10.36 29.99
CA SER A 2 4.17 11.15 28.85
C SER A 2 4.96 10.72 27.62
N ARG A 3 4.28 10.21 26.58
CA ARG A 3 4.88 9.84 25.30
C ARG A 3 5.66 11.04 24.75
N THR A 4 6.93 10.86 24.40
CA THR A 4 7.75 11.89 23.74
C THR A 4 7.08 12.31 22.44
N PRO A 5 6.98 13.61 22.13
CA PRO A 5 6.36 14.08 20.89
C PRO A 5 7.23 13.63 19.71
N GLY A 6 6.82 12.57 19.01
CA GLY A 6 7.55 11.95 17.91
C GLY A 6 7.44 10.43 17.91
N GLY A 7 7.43 9.79 19.08
CA GLY A 7 7.49 8.34 19.23
C GLY A 7 8.91 7.81 19.44
N THR A 8 9.03 6.60 19.97
CA THR A 8 10.32 5.97 20.31
C THR A 8 10.70 4.90 19.30
N ILE A 9 11.90 4.97 18.75
CA ILE A 9 12.42 4.03 17.74
C ILE A 9 13.54 3.22 18.35
N LEU A 10 13.48 1.91 18.22
CA LEU A 10 14.57 1.01 18.57
C LEU A 10 15.23 0.49 17.28
N LEU A 11 16.47 0.88 17.04
CA LEU A 11 17.26 0.45 15.90
C LEU A 11 18.16 -0.72 16.31
N LEU A 12 17.98 -1.87 15.66
CA LEU A 12 18.82 -3.06 15.80
C LEU A 12 19.69 -3.15 14.55
N ASP A 13 20.96 -2.80 14.69
CA ASP A 13 21.92 -2.83 13.59
C ASP A 13 23.33 -3.10 14.16
N ASP A 14 24.04 -4.10 13.63
CA ASP A 14 25.37 -4.51 14.09
C ASP A 14 26.47 -3.52 13.66
N ASP A 15 26.20 -2.73 12.61
CA ASP A 15 27.07 -1.69 12.12
C ASP A 15 26.81 -0.37 12.85
N ARG A 16 27.69 -0.05 13.80
CA ARG A 16 27.57 1.17 14.62
C ARG A 16 27.63 2.46 13.80
N GLU A 17 28.45 2.53 12.75
CA GLU A 17 28.58 3.75 11.96
C GLU A 17 27.27 4.06 11.23
N ARG A 18 26.68 3.02 10.64
CA ARG A 18 25.36 3.09 9.99
C ARG A 18 24.24 3.37 10.99
N ALA A 19 24.28 2.74 12.16
CA ALA A 19 23.28 2.94 13.20
C ALA A 19 23.26 4.39 13.71
N ASP A 20 24.45 4.98 13.92
CA ASP A 20 24.60 6.37 14.35
C ASP A 20 24.15 7.34 13.25
N GLU A 21 24.42 7.04 11.97
CA GLU A 21 23.93 7.82 10.84
C GLU A 21 22.39 7.84 10.78
N TYR A 22 21.76 6.66 10.87
CA TYR A 22 20.29 6.55 10.87
C TYR A 22 19.67 7.22 12.11
N ALA A 23 20.29 7.10 13.27
CA ALA A 23 19.86 7.81 14.47
C ALA A 23 19.92 9.34 14.28
N ALA A 24 20.99 9.85 13.66
CA ALA A 24 21.10 11.27 13.33
C ALA A 24 20.05 11.73 12.30
N TRP A 25 19.68 10.86 11.35
CA TRP A 25 18.59 11.12 10.41
C TRP A 25 17.21 11.12 11.03
N LEU A 26 17.04 10.57 12.24
CA LEU A 26 15.78 10.44 12.96
C LEU A 26 15.72 11.38 14.18
N ASP A 27 16.36 12.54 14.10
CA ASP A 27 16.40 13.60 15.13
C ASP A 27 15.02 14.06 15.68
N ALA A 28 13.93 13.83 14.95
CA ALA A 28 12.56 14.10 15.39
C ALA A 28 11.98 13.03 16.33
N TYR A 29 12.69 11.94 16.55
CA TYR A 29 12.25 10.76 17.31
C TYR A 29 13.21 10.47 18.45
N ALA A 30 12.73 9.75 19.48
CA ALA A 30 13.61 9.21 20.51
C ALA A 30 14.21 7.88 20.01
N VAL A 31 15.46 7.91 19.52
CA VAL A 31 16.12 6.72 18.97
C VAL A 31 16.98 6.02 20.03
N ARG A 32 16.81 4.72 20.16
CA ARG A 32 17.64 3.80 20.96
C ARG A 32 18.33 2.84 20.00
N VAL A 33 19.63 2.59 20.19
CA VAL A 33 20.42 1.73 19.32
C VAL A 33 20.85 0.47 20.08
N ALA A 34 20.73 -0.69 19.43
CA ALA A 34 21.24 -1.96 19.91
C ALA A 34 22.04 -2.65 18.80
N GLY A 35 23.23 -3.16 19.15
CA GLY A 35 24.14 -3.82 18.19
C GLY A 35 23.84 -5.29 17.93
N ASP A 36 22.91 -5.88 18.67
CA ASP A 36 22.56 -7.30 18.59
C ASP A 36 21.12 -7.53 19.07
N VAL A 37 20.58 -8.70 18.75
CA VAL A 37 19.19 -9.07 19.05
C VAL A 37 18.91 -9.15 20.56
N GLU A 38 19.84 -9.65 21.37
CA GLU A 38 19.61 -9.80 22.81
C GLU A 38 19.57 -8.42 23.49
N SER A 39 20.56 -7.57 23.20
CA SER A 39 20.58 -6.18 23.65
C SER A 39 19.34 -5.41 23.19
N GLY A 40 18.87 -5.68 21.96
CA GLY A 40 17.63 -5.10 21.42
C GLY A 40 16.39 -5.55 22.19
N LEU A 41 16.28 -6.84 22.51
CA LEU A 41 15.16 -7.38 23.30
C LEU A 41 15.17 -6.88 24.75
N ASP A 42 16.34 -6.65 25.34
CA ASP A 42 16.47 -6.04 26.66
C ASP A 42 16.04 -4.57 26.67
N ALA A 43 16.31 -3.83 25.59
CA ALA A 43 15.91 -2.44 25.40
C ALA A 43 14.44 -2.26 24.93
N LEU A 44 13.78 -3.36 24.54
CA LEU A 44 12.39 -3.37 24.08
C LEU A 44 11.44 -3.34 25.27
N ASP A 45 10.94 -2.14 25.58
CA ASP A 45 9.93 -1.85 26.59
C ASP A 45 8.60 -1.34 25.98
N ASP A 46 7.66 -0.97 26.84
CA ASP A 46 6.33 -0.48 26.45
C ASP A 46 6.35 0.92 25.82
N GLU A 47 7.48 1.65 25.88
CA GLU A 47 7.62 2.99 25.32
C GLU A 47 8.14 2.99 23.88
N VAL A 48 8.89 1.94 23.48
CA VAL A 48 9.27 1.73 22.09
C VAL A 48 7.99 1.69 21.25
N ASP A 49 7.91 2.43 20.15
CA ASP A 49 6.79 2.48 19.20
C ASP A 49 7.10 1.71 17.91
N VAL A 50 8.34 1.80 17.43
CA VAL A 50 8.83 1.17 16.21
C VAL A 50 10.14 0.44 16.47
N VAL A 51 10.34 -0.72 15.85
CA VAL A 51 11.62 -1.43 15.78
C VAL A 51 12.09 -1.41 14.33
N LEU A 52 13.28 -0.88 14.09
CA LEU A 52 13.98 -1.00 12.82
C LEU A 52 15.02 -2.12 12.96
N LEU A 53 14.84 -3.21 12.22
CA LEU A 53 15.67 -4.41 12.32
C LEU A 53 16.51 -4.57 11.06
N ASP A 54 17.82 -4.60 11.21
CA ASP A 54 18.74 -5.07 10.18
C ASP A 54 18.48 -6.55 9.85
N ALA A 55 18.32 -6.87 8.57
CA ALA A 55 18.05 -8.24 8.13
C ALA A 55 19.21 -9.23 8.44
N GLY A 56 20.46 -8.77 8.44
CA GLY A 56 21.63 -9.59 8.77
C GLY A 56 21.70 -9.96 10.26
N LEU A 57 21.18 -9.11 11.15
CA LEU A 57 20.98 -9.47 12.56
C LEU A 57 19.87 -10.51 12.78
N ALA A 58 18.93 -10.59 11.83
CA ALA A 58 17.83 -11.56 11.88
C ALA A 58 18.23 -12.93 11.31
N ASP A 59 19.32 -13.00 10.54
CA ASP A 59 19.84 -14.25 9.97
C ASP A 59 20.44 -15.18 11.05
N PRO A 60 20.34 -16.51 10.87
CA PRO A 60 19.77 -17.20 9.71
C PRO A 60 18.24 -17.43 9.77
N ASP A 61 17.57 -17.03 10.85
CA ASP A 61 16.12 -17.27 11.03
C ASP A 61 15.37 -15.97 11.40
N PRO A 62 15.00 -15.17 10.39
CA PRO A 62 14.29 -13.91 10.63
C PRO A 62 12.93 -14.10 11.29
N ALA A 63 12.24 -15.22 10.99
CA ALA A 63 10.92 -15.50 11.55
C ALA A 63 10.99 -15.73 13.06
N ALA A 64 12.00 -16.47 13.53
CA ALA A 64 12.24 -16.65 14.96
C ALA A 64 12.54 -15.31 15.66
N THR A 65 13.42 -14.49 15.08
CA THR A 65 13.79 -13.18 15.65
C THR A 65 12.58 -12.23 15.75
N ILE A 66 11.81 -12.11 14.68
CA ILE A 66 10.58 -11.31 14.66
C ILE A 66 9.55 -11.87 15.64
N GLY A 67 9.40 -13.19 15.70
CA GLY A 67 8.53 -13.86 16.67
C GLY A 67 8.88 -13.54 18.12
N ARG A 68 10.17 -13.45 18.46
CA ARG A 68 10.63 -13.03 19.79
C ARG A 68 10.29 -11.58 20.10
N ILE A 69 10.46 -10.67 19.12
CA ILE A 69 10.08 -9.26 19.26
C ILE A 69 8.57 -9.15 19.50
N ARG A 70 7.76 -9.84 18.69
CA ARG A 70 6.30 -9.88 18.81
C ARG A 70 5.82 -10.46 20.13
N ALA A 71 6.46 -11.53 20.62
CA ALA A 71 6.14 -12.14 21.91
C ALA A 71 6.36 -11.17 23.09
N ARG A 72 7.33 -10.25 22.96
CA ARG A 72 7.61 -9.24 23.98
C ARG A 72 6.75 -7.98 23.82
N ARG A 73 6.51 -7.52 22.59
CA ARG A 73 5.73 -6.31 22.30
C ARG A 73 4.85 -6.50 21.07
N ALA A 74 3.64 -7.04 21.29
CA ALA A 74 2.73 -7.40 20.20
C ALA A 74 2.32 -6.20 19.32
N GLY A 75 2.10 -5.03 19.92
CA GLY A 75 1.65 -3.82 19.18
C GLY A 75 2.77 -2.99 18.54
N CYS A 76 4.02 -3.48 18.51
CA CYS A 76 5.12 -2.72 17.90
C CYS A 76 5.03 -2.68 16.40
N GLN A 77 5.58 -1.64 15.79
CA GLN A 77 5.67 -1.58 14.34
C GLN A 77 7.08 -2.00 13.96
N ILE A 78 7.23 -2.98 13.08
CA ILE A 78 8.53 -3.54 12.71
C ILE A 78 8.84 -3.16 11.26
N GLY A 79 9.92 -2.41 11.07
CA GLY A 79 10.52 -2.13 9.77
C GLY A 79 11.76 -3.00 9.57
N LEU A 80 11.79 -3.83 8.53
CA LEU A 80 12.96 -4.65 8.20
C LEU A 80 13.84 -3.93 7.17
N LEU A 81 15.06 -3.58 7.57
CA LEU A 81 16.08 -2.95 6.72
C LEU A 81 16.83 -4.04 5.94
N SER A 82 16.67 -4.12 4.62
CA SER A 82 17.30 -5.17 3.79
C SER A 82 17.89 -4.63 2.50
N GLY A 83 19.14 -5.03 2.18
CA GLY A 83 19.79 -4.73 0.90
C GLY A 83 19.50 -5.74 -0.21
N ASP A 84 18.97 -6.91 0.13
CA ASP A 84 18.54 -7.91 -0.85
C ASP A 84 17.02 -8.08 -0.77
N THR A 85 16.32 -7.46 -1.72
CA THR A 85 14.87 -7.68 -1.92
C THR A 85 14.58 -8.89 -2.80
N SER A 86 15.61 -9.53 -3.36
CA SER A 86 15.55 -10.47 -4.49
C SER A 86 15.51 -11.94 -4.06
N GLY A 87 15.98 -12.25 -2.85
CA GLY A 87 16.07 -13.63 -2.35
C GLY A 87 14.93 -14.09 -1.44
N LEU A 88 13.92 -13.27 -1.20
CA LEU A 88 13.16 -13.45 0.03
C LEU A 88 11.95 -14.40 -0.08
N THR A 89 12.03 -15.44 0.73
CA THR A 89 10.94 -16.05 1.51
C THR A 89 10.25 -15.01 2.44
N VAL A 90 10.01 -13.77 1.98
CA VAL A 90 9.47 -12.64 2.78
C VAL A 90 7.96 -12.59 2.80
N LEU A 91 7.32 -13.31 1.88
CA LEU A 91 5.90 -13.60 1.97
C LEU A 91 5.68 -14.54 3.17
N GLY A 92 5.57 -13.99 4.37
CA GLY A 92 5.30 -14.76 5.59
C GLY A 92 5.87 -14.20 6.90
N LEU A 93 6.75 -13.20 6.87
CA LEU A 93 7.23 -12.55 8.09
C LEU A 93 6.22 -11.50 8.58
N ASP A 94 5.97 -11.49 9.88
CA ASP A 94 5.06 -10.56 10.55
C ASP A 94 5.73 -9.18 10.78
N VAL A 95 6.08 -8.50 9.69
CA VAL A 95 6.63 -7.13 9.70
C VAL A 95 5.66 -6.16 9.03
N ASN A 96 5.71 -4.91 9.46
CA ASN A 96 4.79 -3.87 9.00
C ASN A 96 5.32 -3.20 7.72
N GLU A 97 6.63 -3.03 7.61
CA GLU A 97 7.25 -2.41 6.43
C GLU A 97 8.59 -3.06 6.08
N TYR A 98 8.84 -3.22 4.78
CA TYR A 98 10.15 -3.58 4.25
C TYR A 98 10.84 -2.32 3.73
N VAL A 99 12.02 -2.05 4.25
CA VAL A 99 12.76 -0.83 3.99
C VAL A 99 14.03 -1.21 3.20
N PRO A 100 14.03 -1.01 1.87
CA PRO A 100 15.14 -1.45 1.04
C PRO A 100 16.39 -0.60 1.29
N ARG A 101 17.56 -1.22 1.20
CA ARG A 101 18.85 -0.54 1.16
C ARG A 101 19.42 -0.56 -0.27
N PRO A 102 20.16 0.47 -0.71
CA PRO A 102 20.49 1.69 0.03
C PRO A 102 19.26 2.57 0.28
N ILE A 103 19.25 3.28 1.41
CA ILE A 103 18.18 4.19 1.83
C ILE A 103 18.76 5.58 2.11
N ASN A 104 18.02 6.62 1.75
CA ASN A 104 18.40 7.99 2.07
C ASN A 104 17.64 8.53 3.30
N ARG A 105 18.07 9.70 3.79
CA ARG A 105 17.47 10.37 4.96
C ARG A 105 15.96 10.57 4.86
N GLU A 106 15.46 11.00 3.70
CA GLU A 106 14.03 11.29 3.53
C GLU A 106 13.22 9.99 3.52
N GLU A 107 13.67 8.99 2.76
CA GLU A 107 13.05 7.67 2.70
C GLU A 107 12.95 7.02 4.09
N LEU A 108 14.02 7.09 4.90
CA LEU A 108 13.99 6.53 6.25
C LEU A 108 12.99 7.28 7.15
N ARG A 109 12.95 8.61 7.06
CA ARG A 109 12.02 9.44 7.85
C ARG A 109 10.56 9.18 7.45
N GLU A 110 10.29 9.04 6.17
CA GLU A 110 8.96 8.69 5.67
C GLU A 110 8.53 7.29 6.11
N SER A 111 9.41 6.28 6.01
CA SER A 111 9.14 4.93 6.51
C SER A 111 8.83 4.92 8.00
N VAL A 112 9.65 5.59 8.82
CA VAL A 112 9.41 5.69 10.25
C VAL A 112 8.11 6.46 10.56
N ALA A 113 7.82 7.54 9.85
CA ALA A 113 6.57 8.29 10.02
C ALA A 113 5.34 7.41 9.74
N ARG A 114 5.36 6.65 8.63
CA ARG A 114 4.29 5.70 8.30
C ARG A 114 4.11 4.63 9.38
N LEU A 115 5.21 4.05 9.86
CA LEU A 115 5.17 3.06 10.94
C LEU A 115 4.58 3.66 12.22
N VAL A 116 5.03 4.84 12.65
CA VAL A 116 4.49 5.53 13.84
C VAL A 116 2.99 5.82 13.67
N ASP A 117 2.57 6.33 12.52
CA ASP A 117 1.16 6.62 12.23
C ASP A 117 0.30 5.34 12.25
N HIS A 118 0.80 4.25 11.68
CA HIS A 118 0.13 2.96 11.66
C HIS A 118 -0.10 2.43 13.08
N GLY A 119 0.96 2.40 13.90
CA GLY A 119 0.85 1.97 15.29
C GLY A 119 -0.05 2.88 16.12
N ALA A 120 -0.05 4.18 15.85
CA ALA A 120 -0.97 5.12 16.48
C ALA A 120 -2.43 4.85 16.07
N ALA A 121 -2.69 4.51 14.82
CA ALA A 121 -4.02 4.16 14.32
C ALA A 121 -4.54 2.88 14.96
N GLU A 122 -3.74 1.81 14.99
CA GLU A 122 -4.09 0.55 15.64
C GLU A 122 -4.44 0.77 17.13
N ALA A 123 -3.57 1.48 17.86
CA ALA A 123 -3.81 1.80 19.26
C ALA A 123 -5.05 2.70 19.47
N ALA A 124 -5.42 3.52 18.49
CA ALA A 124 -6.63 4.34 18.58
C ALA A 124 -7.89 3.49 18.36
N VAL A 125 -7.87 2.55 17.41
CA VAL A 125 -8.95 1.58 17.15
C VAL A 125 -9.19 0.69 18.37
N GLU A 126 -8.14 0.12 18.95
CA GLU A 126 -8.26 -0.72 20.16
C GLU A 126 -8.93 0.05 21.30
N ARG A 127 -8.46 1.28 21.57
CA ARG A 127 -9.06 2.17 22.59
C ARG A 127 -10.52 2.49 22.30
N TYR A 128 -10.87 2.77 21.04
CA TYR A 128 -12.26 2.99 20.63
C TYR A 128 -13.15 1.78 20.95
N LEU A 129 -12.71 0.56 20.61
CA LEU A 129 -13.47 -0.67 20.88
C LEU A 129 -13.65 -0.94 22.38
N LEU A 130 -12.63 -0.65 23.20
CA LEU A 130 -12.73 -0.73 24.65
C LEU A 130 -13.76 0.26 25.21
N LEU A 131 -13.77 1.50 24.71
CA LEU A 131 -14.75 2.51 25.11
C LEU A 131 -16.18 2.13 24.72
N VAL A 132 -16.39 1.62 23.50
CA VAL A 132 -17.71 1.12 23.07
C VAL A 132 -18.18 -0.04 23.95
N THR A 133 -17.28 -0.95 24.32
CA THR A 133 -17.60 -2.06 25.24
C THR A 133 -17.98 -1.53 26.63
N ARG A 134 -17.25 -0.53 27.13
CA ARG A 134 -17.57 0.14 28.40
C ARG A 134 -18.94 0.83 28.33
N LEU A 135 -19.23 1.54 27.24
CA LEU A 135 -20.50 2.22 27.01
C LEU A 135 -21.68 1.24 27.09
N ARG A 136 -21.60 0.10 26.40
CA ARG A 136 -22.63 -0.95 26.43
C ARG A 136 -22.92 -1.47 27.84
N ARG A 137 -21.90 -1.56 28.69
CA ARG A 137 -22.08 -1.98 30.10
C ARG A 137 -22.81 -0.93 30.92
N VAL A 138 -22.53 0.35 30.67
CA VAL A 138 -23.31 1.44 31.29
C VAL A 138 -24.75 1.40 30.77
N GLU A 139 -24.95 1.13 29.47
CA GLU A 139 -26.28 1.01 28.83
C GLU A 139 -27.17 -0.09 29.35
N ALA A 140 -26.58 -1.20 29.79
CA ALA A 140 -27.33 -2.32 30.33
C ALA A 140 -27.85 -2.11 31.78
N ARG A 141 -27.57 -0.95 32.43
CA ARG A 141 -28.00 -0.71 33.81
C ARG A 141 -29.48 -0.28 33.87
N PRO A 142 -30.31 -0.90 34.74
CA PRO A 142 -31.74 -0.64 34.80
C PRO A 142 -32.11 0.73 35.42
N ASP A 143 -31.28 1.28 36.31
CA ASP A 143 -31.56 2.54 37.05
C ASP A 143 -31.01 3.79 36.35
N ARG A 144 -31.04 3.84 35.02
CA ARG A 144 -30.54 5.00 34.28
C ARG A 144 -31.58 6.11 34.24
N ASP A 145 -31.35 7.16 35.04
CA ASP A 145 -31.97 8.46 34.79
C ASP A 145 -31.26 9.13 33.60
N ALA A 146 -31.99 9.22 32.48
CA ALA A 146 -31.47 9.63 31.17
C ALA A 146 -30.98 11.09 31.08
N THR A 147 -31.07 11.86 32.16
CA THR A 147 -30.88 13.32 32.13
C THR A 147 -29.58 13.78 32.80
N ASP A 148 -28.84 12.91 33.51
CA ASP A 148 -27.63 13.32 34.25
C ASP A 148 -26.56 12.20 34.41
N ASP A 149 -26.49 11.27 33.45
CA ASP A 149 -25.43 10.25 33.44
C ASP A 149 -24.14 10.88 32.86
N GLU A 150 -23.43 11.68 33.68
CA GLU A 150 -22.12 12.29 33.33
C GLU A 150 -21.17 11.27 32.72
N GLN A 151 -21.19 10.03 33.25
CA GLN A 151 -20.39 8.91 32.76
C GLN A 151 -20.80 8.48 31.33
N TYR A 152 -22.09 8.57 30.97
CA TYR A 152 -22.54 8.32 29.60
C TYR A 152 -22.07 9.41 28.64
N GLN A 153 -22.17 10.68 29.04
CA GLN A 153 -21.73 11.81 28.22
C GLN A 153 -20.21 11.81 28.02
N GLU A 154 -19.44 11.54 29.08
CA GLU A 154 -17.98 11.39 29.05
C GLU A 154 -17.57 10.31 28.03
N LEU A 155 -18.13 9.10 28.16
CA LEU A 155 -17.80 7.99 27.26
C LEU A 155 -18.19 8.30 25.80
N THR A 156 -19.36 8.90 25.58
CA THR A 156 -19.81 9.24 24.23
C THR A 156 -18.93 10.33 23.60
N GLY A 157 -18.50 11.32 24.39
CA GLY A 157 -17.53 12.34 23.98
C GLY A 157 -16.16 11.74 23.66
N GLU A 158 -15.64 10.86 24.51
CA GLU A 158 -14.37 10.16 24.26
C GLU A 158 -14.43 9.28 23.01
N ILE A 159 -15.54 8.57 22.78
CA ILE A 159 -15.75 7.75 21.58
C ILE A 159 -15.73 8.62 20.33
N ALA A 160 -16.43 9.76 20.33
CA ALA A 160 -16.43 10.70 19.21
C ALA A 160 -15.03 11.27 18.94
N ALA A 161 -14.30 11.65 19.99
CA ALA A 161 -12.92 12.14 19.88
C ALA A 161 -11.97 11.08 19.31
N ARG A 162 -12.06 9.82 19.77
CA ARG A 162 -11.23 8.72 19.26
C ARG A 162 -11.57 8.38 17.81
N ARG A 163 -12.84 8.43 17.42
CA ARG A 163 -13.24 8.26 16.01
C ARG A 163 -12.60 9.32 15.12
N SER A 164 -12.68 10.59 15.49
CA SER A 164 -12.03 11.68 14.75
C SER A 164 -10.51 11.52 14.67
N GLN A 165 -9.88 11.03 15.74
CA GLN A 165 -8.45 10.72 15.75
C GLN A 165 -8.09 9.61 14.76
N ILE A 166 -8.86 8.51 14.75
CA ILE A 166 -8.67 7.39 13.80
C ILE A 166 -8.78 7.90 12.36
N ASP A 167 -9.82 8.66 12.04
CA ASP A 167 -10.03 9.20 10.68
C ASP A 167 -8.84 10.06 10.24
N THR A 168 -8.29 10.88 11.14
CA THR A 168 -7.11 11.72 10.88
C THR A 168 -5.85 10.89 10.65
N LEU A 169 -5.63 9.85 11.46
CA LEU A 169 -4.46 8.97 11.36
C LEU A 169 -4.51 8.14 10.07
N LEU A 170 -5.68 7.60 9.72
CA LEU A 170 -5.89 6.87 8.47
C LEU A 170 -5.67 7.76 7.25
N ALA A 171 -6.11 9.02 7.29
CA ALA A 171 -5.84 9.98 6.21
C ALA A 171 -4.33 10.25 6.04
N ARG A 172 -3.57 10.35 7.14
CA ARG A 172 -2.11 10.53 7.09
C ARG A 172 -1.41 9.29 6.54
N ALA A 173 -1.78 8.11 7.02
CA ALA A 173 -1.24 6.83 6.55
C ALA A 173 -1.58 6.57 5.07
N ALA A 174 -2.74 7.01 4.59
CA ALA A 174 -3.14 6.93 3.18
C ALA A 174 -2.41 7.95 2.28
N GLY A 175 -1.54 8.79 2.83
CA GLY A 175 -0.77 9.78 2.08
C GLY A 175 -1.64 10.89 1.49
N ALA A 176 -2.67 11.35 2.22
CA ALA A 176 -3.52 12.45 1.79
C ALA A 176 -2.70 13.72 1.57
N GLU A 177 -2.23 13.90 0.34
CA GLU A 177 -1.84 15.18 -0.23
C GLU A 177 -3.02 16.14 -0.08
N THR A 178 -3.00 16.91 0.99
CA THR A 178 -3.83 18.10 1.12
C THR A 178 -3.18 19.19 0.26
N GLY A 179 -3.17 18.96 -1.06
CA GLY A 179 -2.81 19.94 -2.06
C GLY A 179 -4.03 20.80 -2.35
N THR A 180 -4.26 21.78 -1.48
CA THR A 180 -5.09 22.95 -1.81
C THR A 180 -4.39 23.71 -2.93
N ASN A 181 -4.70 23.41 -4.19
CA ASN A 181 -4.36 24.28 -5.30
C ASN A 181 -5.59 25.10 -5.69
N ALA A 182 -5.76 26.20 -4.96
CA ALA A 182 -6.38 27.40 -5.47
C ALA A 182 -5.31 28.23 -6.21
N THR A 183 -5.76 28.91 -7.27
CA THR A 183 -5.17 30.10 -7.91
C THR A 183 -4.35 29.86 -9.18
N ALA A 184 -5.06 30.08 -10.30
CA ALA A 184 -4.75 31.01 -11.38
C ALA A 184 -3.60 30.75 -12.37
N GLU A 185 -3.98 30.92 -13.64
CA GLU A 185 -3.24 31.70 -14.66
C GLU A 185 -1.86 31.19 -15.08
N THR A 186 -1.75 30.65 -16.30
CA THR A 186 -1.51 31.46 -17.52
C THR A 186 -1.14 30.54 -18.69
N THR A 187 -1.90 30.74 -19.77
CA THR A 187 -1.60 30.73 -21.21
C THR A 187 -0.13 30.66 -21.67
N GLU A 188 0.03 30.23 -22.94
CA GLU A 188 1.19 30.26 -23.87
C GLU A 188 1.92 28.91 -23.97
N THR A 189 1.74 28.07 -25.00
CA THR A 189 1.88 28.24 -26.46
C THR A 189 3.34 28.41 -26.91
N THR A 190 3.95 27.26 -27.26
CA THR A 190 4.59 26.96 -28.56
C THR A 190 5.91 27.64 -28.98
N GLU A 191 6.79 26.79 -29.56
CA GLU A 191 7.87 27.05 -30.54
C GLU A 191 9.17 27.71 -30.03
N THR A 192 10.39 27.44 -30.51
CA THR A 192 11.10 26.37 -31.26
C THR A 192 12.58 26.82 -31.33
N ALA A 193 13.48 25.87 -31.63
CA ALA A 193 14.70 26.03 -32.44
C ALA A 193 16.00 26.64 -31.83
N ASP A 194 16.99 25.72 -31.71
CA ASP A 194 18.27 25.71 -32.45
C ASP A 194 19.53 26.38 -31.84
N GLY A 195 20.69 25.72 -32.02
CA GLY A 195 22.02 26.32 -31.79
C GLY A 195 23.11 25.49 -31.09
N ASP A 196 23.71 24.54 -31.82
CA ASP A 196 25.13 24.15 -31.94
C ASP A 196 26.14 23.98 -30.75
N ALA A 197 27.04 23.03 -31.03
CA ALA A 197 28.10 22.37 -30.28
C ALA A 197 29.27 23.23 -29.73
N ASP A 198 29.96 22.75 -28.67
CA ASP A 198 31.33 22.18 -28.73
C ASP A 198 31.86 21.68 -27.35
N GLY A 199 32.73 20.65 -27.36
CA GLY A 199 33.91 20.59 -26.48
C GLY A 199 33.90 19.92 -25.09
N ASN A 200 33.87 18.58 -25.05
CA ASN A 200 34.69 17.67 -24.21
C ASN A 200 34.97 17.96 -22.71
N HIS A 201 34.41 17.14 -21.80
CA HIS A 201 35.13 16.61 -20.63
C HIS A 201 34.74 15.16 -20.35
N ALA A 202 35.74 14.28 -20.43
CA ALA A 202 35.65 12.87 -20.04
C ALA A 202 35.57 12.70 -18.52
N ALA A 203 35.06 11.53 -18.11
CA ALA A 203 35.07 10.93 -16.77
C ALA A 203 33.92 11.31 -15.82
N ARG A 204 32.83 10.55 -15.92
CA ARG A 204 32.39 9.58 -14.89
C ARG A 204 31.24 8.76 -15.47
N ALA A 205 31.41 7.45 -15.53
CA ALA A 205 30.29 6.53 -15.65
C ALA A 205 29.49 6.65 -14.35
N SER A 206 28.54 7.58 -14.31
CA SER A 206 27.40 7.48 -13.41
C SER A 206 26.58 6.31 -13.94
N ASP A 207 26.72 5.16 -13.30
CA ASP A 207 25.69 4.13 -13.34
C ASP A 207 24.46 4.75 -12.69
N THR A 208 23.71 5.51 -13.51
CA THR A 208 22.41 6.02 -13.17
C THR A 208 21.56 4.78 -12.93
N THR A 209 21.37 4.42 -11.66
CA THR A 209 20.32 3.49 -11.25
C THR A 209 18.99 4.20 -11.46
N GLU A 210 18.65 4.38 -12.73
CA GLU A 210 17.50 5.13 -13.17
C GLU A 210 16.26 4.34 -12.66
N THR A 211 15.28 5.02 -12.06
CA THR A 211 14.08 4.46 -11.42
C THR A 211 13.01 3.88 -12.38
N PRO A 212 12.47 2.67 -12.15
CA PRO A 212 11.44 2.05 -13.02
C PRO A 212 10.19 2.94 -13.23
N LEU A 213 9.56 2.87 -14.41
CA LEU A 213 8.48 3.78 -14.83
C LEU A 213 7.22 3.70 -13.95
N TYR A 214 6.90 2.54 -13.37
CA TYR A 214 5.77 2.40 -12.45
C TYR A 214 5.98 3.11 -11.11
N ARG A 215 7.24 3.43 -10.76
CA ARG A 215 7.61 4.14 -9.52
C ARG A 215 7.61 5.66 -9.71
N SER A 216 7.92 6.15 -10.91
CA SER A 216 7.84 7.59 -11.25
C SER A 216 6.45 8.03 -11.71
N ARG A 217 5.63 7.11 -12.23
CA ARG A 217 4.26 7.37 -12.70
C ARG A 217 3.23 6.44 -12.09
N THR A 218 3.28 6.32 -10.77
CA THR A 218 2.43 5.41 -9.99
C THR A 218 0.93 5.68 -10.20
N ARG A 219 0.52 6.96 -10.27
CA ARG A 219 -0.90 7.33 -10.53
C ARG A 219 -1.38 6.93 -11.92
N GLU A 220 -0.55 7.10 -12.95
CA GLU A 220 -0.91 6.72 -14.33
C GLU A 220 -1.05 5.20 -14.46
N PHE A 221 -0.15 4.44 -13.83
CA PHE A 221 -0.24 2.98 -13.78
C PHE A 221 -1.57 2.51 -13.18
N TYR A 222 -1.89 3.00 -11.98
CA TYR A 222 -3.11 2.59 -11.29
C TYR A 222 -4.37 3.08 -11.99
N ALA A 223 -4.38 4.29 -12.55
CA ALA A 223 -5.52 4.81 -13.30
C ALA A 223 -5.81 3.96 -14.56
N LEU A 224 -4.77 3.62 -15.33
CA LEU A 224 -4.92 2.79 -16.54
C LEU A 224 -5.40 1.38 -16.20
N TRP A 225 -4.84 0.77 -15.16
CA TRP A 225 -5.27 -0.56 -14.71
C TRP A 225 -6.65 -0.57 -14.06
N PHE A 226 -7.04 0.51 -13.39
CA PHE A 226 -8.39 0.69 -12.85
C PHE A 226 -9.43 0.76 -13.97
N VAL A 227 -9.16 1.54 -15.03
CA VAL A 227 -10.03 1.62 -16.21
C VAL A 227 -10.08 0.27 -16.95
N ALA A 228 -8.95 -0.43 -17.07
CA ALA A 228 -8.92 -1.76 -17.65
C ALA A 228 -9.72 -2.78 -16.82
N ALA A 229 -9.62 -2.74 -15.50
CA ALA A 229 -10.39 -3.60 -14.60
C ALA A 229 -11.90 -3.33 -14.66
N LEU A 230 -12.30 -2.06 -14.77
CA LEU A 230 -13.70 -1.69 -14.92
C LEU A 230 -14.29 -2.14 -16.25
N THR A 231 -13.54 -1.99 -17.35
CA THR A 231 -14.04 -2.31 -18.69
C THR A 231 -13.95 -3.80 -19.01
N TYR A 232 -12.79 -4.43 -18.84
CA TYR A 232 -12.55 -5.84 -19.16
C TYR A 232 -12.94 -6.80 -18.03
N GLY A 233 -12.76 -6.38 -16.78
CA GLY A 233 -13.19 -7.16 -15.62
C GLY A 233 -14.70 -7.03 -15.46
N VAL A 234 -15.13 -5.92 -14.88
CA VAL A 234 -16.53 -5.74 -14.44
C VAL A 234 -17.49 -5.66 -15.63
N GLY A 235 -17.23 -4.76 -16.59
CA GLY A 235 -18.13 -4.51 -17.73
C GLY A 235 -18.37 -5.74 -18.59
N ASP A 236 -17.29 -6.42 -18.99
CA ASP A 236 -17.39 -7.60 -19.83
C ASP A 236 -17.96 -8.83 -19.07
N ILE A 237 -17.59 -9.05 -17.80
CA ILE A 237 -18.18 -10.15 -17.00
C ILE A 237 -19.68 -9.93 -16.77
N VAL A 238 -20.09 -8.73 -16.37
CA VAL A 238 -21.50 -8.41 -16.10
C VAL A 238 -22.31 -8.47 -17.38
N SER A 239 -21.80 -7.94 -18.49
CA SER A 239 -22.50 -8.01 -19.78
C SER A 239 -22.62 -9.43 -20.31
N THR A 240 -21.59 -10.27 -20.17
CA THR A 240 -21.62 -11.68 -20.57
C THR A 240 -22.61 -12.48 -19.70
N LEU A 241 -22.59 -12.27 -18.39
CA LEU A 241 -23.51 -12.93 -17.47
C LEU A 241 -24.96 -12.48 -17.67
N TYR A 242 -25.16 -11.19 -17.94
CA TYR A 242 -26.48 -10.65 -18.25
C TYR A 242 -27.00 -11.16 -19.60
N ALA A 243 -26.16 -11.21 -20.64
CA ALA A 243 -26.56 -11.76 -21.94
C ALA A 243 -27.00 -13.23 -21.83
N THR A 244 -26.28 -14.03 -21.03
CA THR A 244 -26.60 -15.45 -20.80
C THR A 244 -27.83 -15.65 -19.90
N ALA A 245 -28.08 -14.77 -18.93
CA ALA A 245 -29.24 -14.85 -18.04
C ALA A 245 -30.53 -14.25 -18.62
N ALA A 246 -30.43 -13.20 -19.44
CA ALA A 246 -31.58 -12.44 -19.92
C ALA A 246 -32.29 -13.06 -21.13
N VAL A 247 -31.59 -13.88 -21.94
CA VAL A 247 -32.19 -14.50 -23.14
C VAL A 247 -31.98 -16.02 -23.15
N PRO A 248 -32.99 -16.81 -22.76
CA PRO A 248 -32.93 -18.26 -22.82
C PRO A 248 -32.78 -18.74 -24.27
N GLY A 249 -31.64 -19.37 -24.60
CA GLY A 249 -31.40 -19.96 -25.92
C GLY A 249 -30.57 -19.13 -26.90
N LEU A 250 -30.00 -17.99 -26.47
CA LEU A 250 -29.04 -17.26 -27.28
C LEU A 250 -27.72 -18.03 -27.33
N ILE A 251 -27.35 -18.54 -28.51
CA ILE A 251 -26.02 -19.11 -28.75
C ILE A 251 -25.04 -17.93 -28.78
N GLU A 252 -24.15 -17.85 -27.79
CA GLU A 252 -23.08 -16.86 -27.76
C GLU A 252 -22.35 -16.81 -29.10
N GLY A 253 -22.29 -15.63 -29.73
CA GLY A 253 -21.59 -15.44 -31.00
C GLY A 253 -20.07 -15.65 -30.92
N ASN A 254 -19.52 -15.83 -29.72
CA ASN A 254 -18.13 -16.19 -29.48
C ASN A 254 -18.03 -17.69 -29.15
N PRO A 255 -17.60 -18.56 -30.09
CA PRO A 255 -17.55 -20.00 -29.88
C PRO A 255 -16.61 -20.42 -28.75
N VAL A 256 -15.65 -19.58 -28.39
CA VAL A 256 -14.70 -19.84 -27.30
C VAL A 256 -15.37 -19.66 -25.93
N VAL A 257 -16.20 -18.63 -25.75
CA VAL A 257 -16.91 -18.37 -24.49
C VAL A 257 -18.05 -19.37 -24.31
N GLY A 258 -18.80 -19.64 -25.38
CA GLY A 258 -19.90 -20.62 -25.35
C GLY A 258 -19.40 -22.03 -25.05
N GLY A 259 -18.25 -22.43 -25.63
CA GLY A 259 -17.61 -23.70 -25.33
C GLY A 259 -17.09 -23.81 -23.89
N LEU A 260 -16.50 -22.73 -23.35
CA LEU A 260 -16.00 -22.71 -21.97
C LEU A 260 -17.13 -22.74 -20.94
N LEU A 261 -18.20 -21.98 -21.17
CA LEU A 261 -19.38 -21.97 -20.30
C LEU A 261 -20.11 -23.31 -20.33
N ALA A 262 -20.18 -23.97 -21.48
CA ALA A 262 -20.82 -25.29 -21.60
C ALA A 262 -20.02 -26.42 -20.92
N THR A 263 -18.69 -26.28 -20.78
CA THR A 263 -17.81 -27.32 -20.22
C THR A 263 -17.42 -27.09 -18.76
N VAL A 264 -17.08 -25.86 -18.38
CA VAL A 264 -16.55 -25.50 -17.06
C VAL A 264 -17.47 -24.53 -16.31
N GLY A 265 -18.45 -23.92 -17.01
CA GLY A 265 -19.37 -22.96 -16.42
C GLY A 265 -18.75 -21.60 -16.12
N VAL A 266 -19.54 -20.73 -15.49
CA VAL A 266 -19.15 -19.38 -15.09
C VAL A 266 -17.84 -19.34 -14.27
N PRO A 267 -17.58 -20.26 -13.31
CA PRO A 267 -16.32 -20.25 -12.56
C PRO A 267 -15.08 -20.43 -13.45
N GLY A 268 -15.14 -21.30 -14.46
CA GLY A 268 -14.01 -21.52 -15.38
C GLY A 268 -13.72 -20.29 -16.25
N PHE A 269 -14.77 -19.62 -16.71
CA PHE A 269 -14.66 -18.36 -17.45
C PHE A 269 -13.99 -17.25 -16.62
N LEU A 270 -14.38 -17.12 -15.34
CA LEU A 270 -13.79 -16.15 -14.42
C LEU A 270 -12.31 -16.42 -14.18
N VAL A 271 -11.92 -17.68 -13.98
CA VAL A 271 -10.51 -18.08 -13.79
C VAL A 271 -9.69 -17.79 -15.03
N LEU A 272 -10.20 -18.10 -16.23
CA LEU A 272 -9.50 -17.80 -17.49
C LEU A 272 -9.27 -16.30 -17.67
N LYS A 273 -10.30 -15.48 -17.42
CA LYS A 273 -10.17 -14.02 -17.48
C LYS A 273 -9.17 -13.48 -16.48
N LEU A 274 -9.19 -13.99 -15.25
CA LEU A 274 -8.24 -13.61 -14.21
C LEU A 274 -6.81 -13.95 -14.64
N LEU A 275 -6.61 -15.13 -15.25
CA LEU A 275 -5.30 -15.55 -15.77
C LEU A 275 -4.83 -14.61 -16.89
N VAL A 276 -5.67 -14.30 -17.87
CA VAL A 276 -5.34 -13.37 -18.96
C VAL A 276 -4.98 -11.98 -18.40
N PHE A 277 -5.77 -11.49 -17.45
CA PHE A 277 -5.52 -10.21 -16.79
C PHE A 277 -4.18 -10.21 -16.03
N LEU A 278 -3.86 -11.29 -15.30
CA LEU A 278 -2.58 -11.44 -14.59
C LEU A 278 -1.38 -11.54 -15.53
N VAL A 279 -1.53 -12.20 -16.68
CA VAL A 279 -0.46 -12.27 -17.69
C VAL A 279 -0.17 -10.89 -18.27
N LEU A 280 -1.21 -10.12 -18.62
CA LEU A 280 -1.06 -8.75 -19.14
C LEU A 280 -0.48 -7.79 -18.08
N LEU A 281 -0.88 -7.97 -16.82
CA LEU A 281 -0.33 -7.23 -15.69
C LEU A 281 1.16 -7.53 -15.53
N SER A 282 1.55 -8.81 -15.61
CA SER A 282 2.94 -9.25 -15.54
C SER A 282 3.78 -8.63 -16.67
N VAL A 283 3.27 -8.61 -17.90
CA VAL A 283 3.92 -7.98 -19.06
C VAL A 283 4.10 -6.47 -18.86
N SER A 284 3.07 -5.77 -18.36
CA SER A 284 3.14 -4.33 -18.08
C SER A 284 4.15 -4.00 -16.97
N VAL A 285 4.20 -4.82 -15.92
CA VAL A 285 5.19 -4.69 -14.84
C VAL A 285 6.61 -4.97 -15.34
N GLN A 286 6.79 -6.01 -16.17
CA GLN A 286 8.08 -6.34 -16.77
C GLN A 286 8.55 -5.25 -17.76
N GLY A 287 7.64 -4.69 -18.56
CA GLY A 287 7.91 -3.52 -19.40
C GLY A 287 8.32 -2.28 -18.60
N GLY A 288 7.66 -2.05 -17.47
CA GLY A 288 8.03 -0.98 -16.53
C GLY A 288 9.41 -1.16 -15.89
N ARG A 289 9.85 -2.41 -15.69
CA ARG A 289 11.22 -2.74 -15.25
C ARG A 289 12.26 -2.55 -16.35
N ALA A 290 11.92 -2.90 -17.60
CA ALA A 290 12.80 -2.77 -18.76
C ALA A 290 12.82 -1.35 -19.36
N ARG A 291 12.10 -0.39 -18.76
CA ARG A 291 11.91 0.99 -19.28
C ARG A 291 11.28 1.08 -20.68
N ASP A 292 10.74 -0.01 -21.19
CA ASP A 292 10.08 0.02 -22.49
C ASP A 292 8.70 0.64 -22.34
N ARG A 293 8.60 1.90 -22.80
CA ARG A 293 7.35 2.67 -22.83
C ARG A 293 6.25 1.91 -23.57
N TYR A 294 6.60 1.17 -24.62
CA TYR A 294 5.63 0.40 -25.38
C TYR A 294 5.03 -0.70 -24.49
N SER A 295 5.87 -1.60 -23.96
CA SER A 295 5.46 -2.71 -23.07
C SER A 295 4.74 -2.27 -21.79
N TYR A 296 5.00 -1.05 -21.32
CA TYR A 296 4.33 -0.51 -20.14
C TYR A 296 2.87 -0.08 -20.38
N TYR A 297 2.60 0.64 -21.47
CA TYR A 297 1.28 1.24 -21.74
C TYR A 297 0.37 0.38 -22.61
N TRP A 298 0.92 -0.44 -23.53
CA TRP A 298 0.07 -1.20 -24.45
C TRP A 298 -0.85 -2.21 -23.73
N PRO A 299 -0.43 -2.93 -22.67
CA PRO A 299 -1.30 -3.93 -22.04
C PRO A 299 -2.60 -3.35 -21.45
N PRO A 300 -2.60 -2.30 -20.60
CA PRO A 300 -3.85 -1.76 -20.06
C PRO A 300 -4.70 -1.06 -21.14
N VAL A 301 -4.08 -0.45 -22.16
CA VAL A 301 -4.81 0.19 -23.29
C VAL A 301 -5.53 -0.86 -24.13
N VAL A 302 -4.84 -1.92 -24.53
CA VAL A 302 -5.44 -3.02 -25.31
C VAL A 302 -6.52 -3.74 -24.49
N THR A 303 -6.28 -3.97 -23.19
CA THR A 303 -7.26 -4.58 -22.29
C THR A 303 -8.53 -3.74 -22.20
N THR A 304 -8.39 -2.42 -22.05
CA THR A 304 -9.52 -1.49 -22.02
C THR A 304 -10.31 -1.50 -23.32
N GLY A 305 -9.62 -1.41 -24.47
CA GLY A 305 -10.25 -1.45 -25.78
C GLY A 305 -11.00 -2.76 -26.04
N LEU A 306 -10.40 -3.88 -25.65
CA LEU A 306 -11.02 -5.20 -25.76
C LEU A 306 -12.27 -5.31 -24.86
N GLY A 307 -12.18 -4.84 -23.61
CA GLY A 307 -13.30 -4.83 -22.68
C GLY A 307 -14.50 -4.01 -23.19
N LEU A 308 -14.25 -2.82 -23.73
CA LEU A 308 -15.29 -1.99 -24.34
C LEU A 308 -15.90 -2.62 -25.59
N LEU A 309 -15.08 -3.24 -26.45
CA LEU A 309 -15.56 -3.91 -27.67
C LEU A 309 -16.46 -5.09 -27.31
N LEU A 310 -16.03 -5.95 -26.39
CA LEU A 310 -16.80 -7.12 -25.96
C LEU A 310 -18.10 -6.72 -25.24
N THR A 311 -18.02 -5.74 -24.34
CA THR A 311 -19.20 -5.21 -23.65
C THR A 311 -20.20 -4.62 -24.66
N GLY A 312 -19.72 -3.83 -25.63
CA GLY A 312 -20.55 -3.27 -26.69
C GLY A 312 -21.17 -4.33 -27.61
N TRP A 313 -20.42 -5.38 -27.93
CA TRP A 313 -20.92 -6.52 -28.70
C TRP A 313 -22.02 -7.28 -27.94
N ASN A 314 -21.82 -7.54 -26.65
CA ASN A 314 -22.81 -8.19 -25.79
C ASN A 314 -24.09 -7.35 -25.67
N LEU A 315 -23.95 -6.03 -25.45
CA LEU A 315 -25.08 -5.10 -25.42
C LEU A 315 -25.85 -5.06 -26.74
N ARG A 316 -25.13 -5.11 -27.88
CA ARG A 316 -25.74 -5.19 -29.20
C ARG A 316 -26.55 -6.47 -29.38
N LEU A 317 -26.00 -7.62 -28.98
CA LEU A 317 -26.70 -8.92 -29.01
C LEU A 317 -27.98 -8.89 -28.15
N ILE A 318 -27.91 -8.30 -26.96
CA ILE A 318 -29.07 -8.13 -26.06
C ILE A 318 -30.14 -7.21 -26.70
N ALA A 319 -29.72 -6.16 -27.39
CA ALA A 319 -30.62 -5.19 -28.03
C ALA A 319 -31.26 -5.69 -29.35
N GLY A 320 -30.86 -6.87 -29.86
CA GLY A 320 -31.46 -7.49 -31.04
C GLY A 320 -31.14 -6.81 -32.39
N MET A 321 -30.02 -6.09 -32.50
CA MET A 321 -29.54 -5.43 -33.73
C MET A 321 -28.30 -6.09 -34.35
#